data_AF-A0A920BHS8-F1
#
_entry.id   AF-A0A920BHS8-F1
#
_cell.length_a   1.000
_cell.length_b   1.000
_cell.length_c   1.000
_cell.angle_alpha   90.00
_cell.angle_beta   90.00
_cell.angle_gamma   90.00
#
_symmetry.space_group_name_H-M   'P 1'
#
loop_
_entity.id
_entity.type
_entity.pdbx_description
1 polymer ?
#
loop_
_entity_poly.entity_id
_entity_poly.type
_entity_poly.pdbx_seq_one_letter_code
_entity_poly.pdbx_strand_id
1 'polypeptide(L)'
;MNRFIAYINTRRPEAIEHAIGLLGWLEELGNICHFAPESAVAIGRPELAIEETDITSDFKLAISLGGDGSVLRTVTAVSGHEIPVLGINFGRIGYLSGVEPSLCANG
;
A
#
# COMPACT_ATOMS: atom_id res chain seq x y z
N MET A 1 6.65 -17.12 -7.00
CA MET A 1 7.10 -15.88 -6.33
C MET A 1 6.25 -14.74 -6.87
N ASN A 2 5.42 -14.12 -6.02
CA ASN A 2 4.57 -13.00 -6.45
C ASN A 2 5.25 -11.67 -6.15
N ARG A 3 4.91 -10.65 -6.94
CA ARG A 3 5.39 -9.28 -6.79
C ARG A 3 4.27 -8.39 -6.30
N PHE A 4 4.59 -7.54 -5.33
CA PHE A 4 3.72 -6.54 -4.73
C PHE A 4 4.39 -5.18 -4.86
N ILE A 5 3.60 -4.11 -4.86
CA ILE A 5 4.11 -2.75 -4.74
C ILE A 5 3.40 -2.05 -3.58
N ALA A 6 4.14 -1.34 -2.75
CA ALA A 6 3.61 -0.62 -1.62
C ALA A 6 4.02 0.86 -1.62
N TYR A 7 3.06 1.72 -1.27
CA TYR A 7 3.23 3.16 -1.14
C TYR A 7 2.94 3.57 0.30
N ILE A 8 3.88 4.25 0.93
CA ILE A 8 3.81 4.59 2.34
C ILE A 8 3.61 6.10 2.49
N ASN A 9 2.70 6.51 3.36
CA ASN A 9 2.71 7.87 3.87
C ASN A 9 3.85 8.02 4.89
N THR A 10 5.05 8.37 4.39
CA THR A 10 6.30 8.52 5.15
C THR A 10 6.22 9.57 6.27
N ARG A 11 5.20 10.43 6.26
CA ARG A 11 4.93 11.42 7.32
C ARG A 11 4.25 10.82 8.55
N ARG A 12 3.85 9.55 8.50
CA ARG A 12 3.24 8.82 9.61
C ARG A 12 4.14 7.67 10.06
N PRO A 13 4.76 7.77 11.24
CA PRO A 13 5.63 6.71 11.77
C PRO A 13 4.95 5.33 11.81
N GLU A 14 3.67 5.28 12.17
CA GLU A 14 2.91 4.03 12.24
C GLU A 14 2.82 3.35 10.87
N ALA A 15 2.69 4.13 9.78
CA ALA A 15 2.66 3.57 8.43
C ALA A 15 4.00 2.93 8.04
N ILE A 16 5.12 3.48 8.51
CA ILE A 16 6.46 2.91 8.30
C ILE A 16 6.62 1.61 9.10
N GLU A 17 6.25 1.61 10.39
CA GLU A 17 6.33 0.41 11.24
C GLU A 17 5.50 -0.74 10.67
N HIS A 18 4.27 -0.46 10.23
CA HIS A 18 3.41 -1.45 9.60
C HIS A 18 3.93 -1.90 8.23
N ALA A 19 4.57 -1.01 7.46
CA ALA A 19 5.21 -1.39 6.19
C ALA A 19 6.35 -2.38 6.41
N ILE A 20 7.17 -2.18 7.46
CA ILE A 20 8.25 -3.10 7.82
C ILE A 20 7.68 -4.48 8.21
N GLY A 21 6.63 -4.51 9.02
CA GLY A 21 5.94 -5.76 9.38
C GLY A 21 5.34 -6.48 8.16
N LEU A 22 4.68 -5.72 7.27
CA LEU A 22 4.13 -6.25 6.02
C LEU A 22 5.23 -6.83 5.11
N LEU A 23 6.36 -6.14 4.99
CA LEU A 23 7.50 -6.60 4.20
C LEU A 23 8.02 -7.94 4.72
N GLY A 24 8.29 -8.04 6.03
CA GLY A 24 8.76 -9.29 6.64
C GLY A 24 7.80 -10.45 6.40
N TRP A 25 6.50 -10.22 6.59
CA TRP A 25 5.48 -11.23 6.33
C TRP A 25 5.42 -11.67 4.86
N LEU A 26 5.55 -10.75 3.90
CA LEU A 26 5.57 -11.08 2.48
C LEU A 26 6.84 -11.86 2.10
N GLU A 27 8.00 -11.49 2.65
CA GLU A 27 9.28 -12.17 2.44
C GLU A 27 9.26 -13.61 2.99
N GLU A 28 8.71 -13.81 4.18
CA GLU A 28 8.53 -15.15 4.79
C GLU A 28 7.68 -16.09 3.92
N LEU A 29 6.69 -15.53 3.20
CA LEU A 29 5.86 -16.27 2.26
C LEU A 29 6.52 -16.47 0.88
N GLY A 30 7.77 -16.04 0.70
CA GLY A 30 8.51 -16.15 -0.56
C GLY A 30 8.03 -15.17 -1.64
N ASN A 31 7.50 -14.02 -1.23
CA ASN A 31 7.08 -12.94 -2.13
C ASN A 31 8.05 -11.76 -2.06
N ILE A 32 7.97 -10.89 -3.06
CA ILE A 32 8.75 -9.67 -3.15
C ILE A 32 7.80 -8.48 -3.08
N CYS A 33 8.08 -7.54 -2.18
CA CYS A 33 7.39 -6.26 -2.13
C CYS A 33 8.36 -5.15 -2.55
N HIS A 34 8.03 -4.45 -3.63
CA HIS A 34 8.73 -3.25 -4.05
C HIS A 34 8.07 -2.01 -3.47
N PHE A 35 8.80 -0.91 -3.42
CA PHE A 35 8.31 0.36 -2.89
C PHE A 35 8.68 1.50 -3.81
N ALA A 36 7.90 2.58 -3.79
CA ALA A 36 8.36 3.85 -4.37
C ALA A 36 9.68 4.28 -3.70
N PRO A 37 10.61 4.97 -4.38
CA PRO A 37 11.96 5.23 -3.87
C PRO A 37 11.97 5.87 -2.46
N GLU A 38 11.13 6.88 -2.22
CA GLU A 38 10.99 7.52 -0.91
C GLU A 38 10.53 6.54 0.19
N SER A 39 9.60 5.65 -0.15
CA SER A 39 9.09 4.62 0.76
C SER A 39 10.14 3.55 1.07
N ALA A 40 10.91 3.13 0.06
CA ALA A 40 12.00 2.16 0.22
C ALA A 40 13.09 2.69 1.17
N VAL A 41 13.45 3.97 1.04
CA VAL A 41 14.38 4.64 1.95
C VAL A 41 13.82 4.74 3.35
N ALA A 42 12.53 5.09 3.50
CA ALA A 42 11.89 5.25 4.81
C ALA A 42 11.87 3.96 5.64
N ILE A 43 11.79 2.79 5.00
CA ILE A 43 11.85 1.48 5.67
C ILE A 43 13.27 0.91 5.77
N GLY A 44 14.30 1.65 5.31
CA GLY A 44 15.69 1.21 5.36
C GLY A 44 16.06 0.10 4.37
N ARG A 45 15.29 -0.05 3.27
CA ARG A 45 15.49 -1.08 2.24
C ARG A 45 15.54 -0.45 0.84
N PRO A 46 16.51 0.43 0.55
CA PRO A 46 16.57 1.18 -0.72
C PRO A 46 16.68 0.28 -1.96
N GLU A 47 17.18 -0.95 -1.82
CA GLU A 47 17.27 -1.95 -2.90
C GLU A 47 15.92 -2.52 -3.33
N LEU A 48 14.85 -2.28 -2.56
CA LEU A 48 13.48 -2.63 -2.93
C LEU A 48 12.78 -1.50 -3.71
N ALA A 49 13.46 -0.38 -3.97
CA ALA A 49 12.93 0.72 -4.75
C ALA A 49 12.60 0.29 -6.19
N ILE A 50 11.48 0.78 -6.71
CA ILE A 50 11.12 0.66 -8.12
C ILE A 50 10.52 1.98 -8.61
N GLU A 51 10.84 2.37 -9.84
CA GLU A 51 10.20 3.52 -10.49
C GLU A 51 8.82 3.14 -11.01
N GLU A 52 7.90 4.11 -11.05
CA GLU A 52 6.54 3.87 -11.56
C GLU A 52 6.55 3.41 -13.03
N THR A 53 7.55 3.83 -13.81
CA THR A 53 7.75 3.41 -15.21
C THR A 53 8.11 1.94 -15.37
N ASP A 54 8.60 1.30 -14.31
CA ASP A 54 9.02 -0.10 -14.31
C ASP A 54 7.92 -1.03 -13.73
N ILE A 55 6.76 -0.47 -13.39
CA ILE A 55 5.59 -1.24 -12.99
C ILE A 55 5.06 -1.99 -14.21
N THR A 56 4.75 -3.26 -14.00
CA THR A 56 4.27 -4.18 -15.02
C THR A 56 3.03 -4.90 -14.51
N SER A 57 2.24 -5.51 -15.41
CA SER A 57 0.96 -6.13 -15.06
C SER A 57 1.06 -7.45 -14.27
N ASP A 58 2.28 -7.96 -14.02
CA ASP A 58 2.53 -9.17 -13.22
C ASP A 58 2.50 -8.91 -11.70
N PHE A 59 2.50 -7.64 -11.28
CA PHE A 59 2.26 -7.27 -9.88
C PHE A 59 0.85 -7.69 -9.45
N LYS A 60 0.77 -8.40 -8.32
CA LYS A 60 -0.47 -9.00 -7.85
C LYS A 60 -1.37 -8.03 -7.10
N LEU A 61 -0.79 -7.03 -6.45
CA LEU A 61 -1.50 -6.08 -5.62
C LEU A 61 -0.62 -4.84 -5.38
N ALA A 62 -1.25 -3.68 -5.43
CA ALA A 62 -0.71 -2.43 -4.95
C ALA A 62 -1.29 -2.12 -3.56
N ILE A 63 -0.43 -1.81 -2.59
CA ILE A 63 -0.80 -1.62 -1.20
C ILE A 63 -0.55 -0.16 -0.83
N SER A 64 -1.57 0.53 -0.36
CA SER A 64 -1.46 1.90 0.13
C SER A 64 -1.49 1.91 1.65
N LEU A 65 -0.43 2.42 2.28
CA LEU A 65 -0.25 2.49 3.73
C LEU A 65 -0.40 3.95 4.16
N GLY A 66 -1.64 4.37 4.43
CA GLY A 66 -1.97 5.78 4.66
C GLY A 66 -3.47 6.08 4.55
N GLY A 67 -3.82 7.36 4.40
CA GLY A 67 -5.23 7.78 4.29
C GLY A 67 -5.75 7.78 2.85
N ASP A 68 -6.94 8.35 2.64
CA ASP A 68 -7.60 8.41 1.34
C ASP A 68 -6.73 9.03 0.24
N GLY A 69 -5.99 10.11 0.57
CA GLY A 69 -5.03 10.72 -0.37
C GLY A 69 -3.89 9.79 -0.77
N SER A 70 -3.45 8.90 0.14
CA SER A 70 -2.46 7.87 -0.17
C SER A 70 -3.07 6.82 -1.11
N VAL A 71 -4.31 6.40 -0.87
CA VAL A 71 -5.01 5.44 -1.74
C VAL A 71 -5.18 5.99 -3.14
N LEU A 72 -5.63 7.24 -3.29
CA LEU A 72 -5.77 7.89 -4.60
C LEU A 72 -4.42 8.01 -5.32
N ARG A 73 -3.34 8.33 -4.60
CA ARG A 73 -1.99 8.33 -5.17
C ARG A 73 -1.58 6.95 -5.65
N THR A 74 -1.83 5.90 -4.87
CA THR A 74 -1.56 4.51 -5.26
C THR A 74 -2.35 4.11 -6.51
N VAL A 75 -3.66 4.41 -6.56
CA VAL A 75 -4.50 4.15 -7.74
C VAL A 75 -3.94 4.86 -8.97
N THR A 76 -3.52 6.12 -8.81
CA THR A 76 -2.93 6.90 -9.92
C THR A 76 -1.65 6.24 -10.42
N ALA A 77 -0.77 5.85 -9.50
CA ALA A 77 0.53 5.27 -9.83
C ALA A 77 0.42 3.93 -10.59
N VAL A 78 -0.65 3.16 -10.37
CA VAL A 78 -0.88 1.89 -11.07
C VAL A 78 -1.97 1.95 -12.14
N SER A 79 -2.51 3.13 -12.45
CA SER A 79 -3.70 3.31 -13.30
C SER A 79 -3.58 2.76 -14.73
N GLY A 80 -2.35 2.60 -15.23
CA GLY A 80 -2.05 1.98 -16.53
C GLY A 80 -2.06 0.45 -16.53
N HIS A 81 -2.31 -0.18 -15.38
CA HIS A 81 -2.22 -1.62 -15.20
C HIS A 81 -3.48 -2.15 -14.49
N GLU A 82 -3.84 -3.41 -14.77
CA GLU A 82 -4.95 -4.10 -14.11
C GLU A 82 -4.54 -4.64 -12.72
N ILE A 83 -3.84 -3.82 -11.93
CA ILE A 83 -3.35 -4.19 -10.60
C ILE A 83 -4.39 -3.75 -9.57
N PRO A 84 -4.93 -4.67 -8.75
CA PRO A 84 -5.85 -4.29 -7.68
C PRO A 84 -5.15 -3.43 -6.62
N VAL A 85 -5.91 -2.54 -5.97
CA VAL A 85 -5.39 -1.65 -4.91
C VAL A 85 -6.03 -1.99 -3.57
N LEU A 86 -5.21 -2.21 -2.55
CA LEU A 86 -5.63 -2.36 -1.15
C LEU A 86 -5.17 -1.14 -0.34
N GLY A 87 -6.13 -0.40 0.21
CA GLY A 87 -5.86 0.70 1.15
C GLY A 87 -5.86 0.22 2.60
N ILE A 88 -4.79 0.49 3.34
CA ILE A 88 -4.68 0.26 4.79
C ILE A 88 -4.61 1.64 5.45
N ASN A 89 -5.69 2.02 6.14
CA ASN A 89 -5.82 3.31 6.79
C ASN A 89 -5.48 3.24 8.28
N PHE A 90 -4.52 4.05 8.70
CA PHE A 90 -4.03 4.14 10.08
C PHE A 90 -4.62 5.33 10.86
N GLY A 91 -5.70 5.95 10.36
CA GLY A 91 -6.44 7.03 11.05
C GLY A 91 -7.64 6.54 11.89
N ARG A 92 -8.31 7.47 12.59
CA ARG A 92 -9.74 7.29 12.98
C ARG A 92 -10.56 7.16 11.70
N ILE A 93 -11.44 6.16 11.64
CA ILE A 93 -12.31 5.76 10.50
C ILE A 93 -12.36 6.84 9.41
N GLY A 94 -11.59 6.65 8.35
CA GLY A 94 -11.61 7.50 7.16
C GLY A 94 -12.88 7.28 6.35
N TYR A 95 -13.31 8.29 5.60
CA TYR A 95 -14.60 8.34 4.91
C TYR A 95 -14.76 7.24 3.84
N LEU A 96 -13.67 6.71 3.28
CA LEU A 96 -13.67 5.56 2.35
C LEU A 96 -13.54 4.19 3.04
N SER A 97 -13.47 4.16 4.38
CA SER A 97 -13.39 2.95 5.21
C SER A 97 -14.60 2.76 6.14
N GLY A 98 -15.61 3.62 6.03
CA GLY A 98 -16.74 3.66 6.96
C GLY A 98 -18.06 3.30 6.29
N VAL A 99 -18.43 2.01 6.32
CA VAL A 99 -19.85 1.67 6.53
C VAL A 99 -19.94 1.10 7.94
N GLU A 100 -20.51 1.87 8.85
CA GLU A 100 -20.88 1.40 10.17
C GLU A 100 -22.09 0.45 10.02
N PRO A 101 -22.04 -0.80 10.54
CA PRO A 101 -23.17 -1.74 10.44
C PRO A 101 -24.49 -1.20 11.02
N SER A 102 -24.41 -0.23 11.92
CA SER A 102 -25.54 0.47 12.54
C SER A 102 -26.34 1.36 11.59
N LEU A 103 -25.80 1.75 10.41
CA LEU A 103 -26.57 2.50 9.40
C LEU A 103 -27.42 1.61 8.47
N CYS A 104 -27.20 0.29 8.46
CA CYS A 104 -28.01 -0.64 7.67
C CYS A 104 -29.22 -1.22 8.43
N ALA A 105 -29.45 -0.76 9.67
CA ALA A 105 -30.56 -1.20 10.51
C ALA A 105 -31.46 -0.04 10.89
N ASN A 106 -32.11 0.58 9.90
CA ASN A 106 -33.44 1.18 10.02
C ASN A 106 -34.03 1.29 8.61
N GLY A 107 -35.23 0.72 8.44
CA GLY A 107 -35.96 0.68 7.18
C GLY A 107 -36.61 2.00 6.78
#